data_AF-A0A1X1JZI8-F1
#
_entry.id   AF-A0A1X1JZI8-F1
#
_cell.length_a   1.000
_cell.length_b   1.000
_cell.length_c   1.000
_cell.angle_alpha   90.00
_cell.angle_beta   90.00
_cell.angle_gamma   90.00
#
_symmetry.space_group_name_H-M   'P 1'
#
loop_
_entity.id
_entity.type
_entity.pdbx_description
1 polymer ?
#
loop_
_entity_poly.entity_id
_entity_poly.type
_entity_poly.pdbx_seq_one_letter_code
_entity_poly.pdbx_strand_id
1 'polypeptide(L)' 'MTKFVTKKDLMKLGFSSWQGMMLVKQAKAKLASQGLTWYESKGLGRVPLETVEELLGVKIDFENVEDTQDYA' A
#
# COMPACT_ATOMS: atom_id res chain seq x y z
N MET A 1 -7.65 13.65 -3.32
CA MET A 1 -8.51 12.54 -2.84
C MET A 1 -7.59 11.54 -2.16
N THR A 2 -7.80 11.21 -0.89
CA THR A 2 -6.90 10.27 -0.18
C THR A 2 -7.12 8.85 -0.70
N LYS A 3 -6.13 8.31 -1.41
CA LYS A 3 -6.17 6.96 -1.97
C LYS A 3 -5.57 5.97 -0.98
N PHE A 4 -6.28 4.88 -0.72
CA PHE A 4 -5.77 3.76 0.08
C PHE A 4 -5.33 2.66 -0.87
N VAL A 5 -4.22 2.01 -0.53
CA VAL A 5 -3.65 0.90 -1.28
C VAL A 5 -3.56 -0.34 -0.41
N THR A 6 -3.77 -1.48 -1.04
CA THR A 6 -3.61 -2.81 -0.47
C THR A 6 -2.41 -3.50 -1.08
N LYS A 7 -2.03 -4.66 -0.53
CA LYS A 7 -1.03 -5.53 -1.13
C LYS A 7 -1.30 -5.80 -2.62
N LYS A 8 -2.56 -6.01 -3.00
CA LYS A 8 -2.94 -6.31 -4.39
C LYS A 8 -2.69 -5.11 -5.30
N ASP A 9 -2.98 -3.91 -4.84
CA ASP A 9 -2.75 -2.68 -5.62
C ASP A 9 -1.25 -2.47 -5.85
N LEU A 10 -0.43 -2.73 -4.83
CA LEU A 10 1.03 -2.72 -4.98
C LEU A 10 1.51 -3.81 -5.95
N MET A 11 0.87 -4.98 -5.97
CA MET A 11 1.20 -6.00 -6.96
C MET A 11 0.90 -5.54 -8.39
N LYS A 12 -0.20 -4.81 -8.59
CA LYS A 12 -0.53 -4.23 -9.91
C LYS A 12 0.46 -3.15 -10.35
N LEU A 13 1.15 -2.49 -9.41
CA LEU A 13 2.25 -1.58 -9.73
C LEU A 13 3.54 -2.29 -10.18
N GLY A 14 3.59 -3.63 -10.14
CA GLY A 14 4.78 -4.42 -10.49
C GLY A 14 5.60 -4.89 -9.29
N PHE A 15 5.16 -4.67 -8.04
CA PHE A 15 5.81 -5.26 -6.88
C PHE A 15 5.46 -6.75 -6.76
N SER A 16 6.44 -7.58 -6.35
CA SER A 16 6.15 -8.96 -6.01
C SER A 16 5.19 -9.06 -4.81
N SER A 17 4.52 -10.21 -4.67
CA SER A 17 3.64 -10.52 -3.53
C SER A 17 4.32 -10.29 -2.16
N TRP A 18 5.61 -10.60 -2.05
CA TRP A 18 6.39 -10.38 -0.83
C TRP A 18 6.69 -8.89 -0.62
N GLN A 19 7.14 -8.17 -1.66
CA GLN A 19 7.41 -6.73 -1.60
C GLN A 19 6.16 -5.93 -1.23
N GLY A 20 5.02 -6.20 -1.88
CA GLY A 20 3.76 -5.54 -1.54
C GLY A 20 3.32 -5.79 -0.10
N MET A 21 3.50 -7.02 0.41
CA MET A 21 3.22 -7.34 1.82
C MET A 21 4.15 -6.58 2.77
N MET A 22 5.45 -6.51 2.45
CA MET A 22 6.45 -5.80 3.26
C MET A 22 6.18 -4.30 3.30
N LEU A 23 5.85 -3.69 2.15
CA LEU A 23 5.48 -2.27 2.06
C LEU A 23 4.28 -1.94 2.94
N VAL A 24 3.20 -2.75 2.86
CA VAL A 24 2.03 -2.56 3.72
C VAL A 24 2.42 -2.67 5.20
N LYS A 25 3.24 -3.65 5.58
CA LYS A 25 3.70 -3.79 6.97
C LYS A 25 4.51 -2.57 7.45
N GLN A 26 5.44 -2.09 6.64
CA GLN A 26 6.26 -0.93 6.96
C GLN A 26 5.42 0.35 7.06
N ALA A 27 4.49 0.56 6.14
CA ALA A 27 3.58 1.69 6.17
C ALA A 27 2.70 1.68 7.42
N LYS A 28 2.18 0.51 7.81
CA LYS A 28 1.42 0.36 9.06
C LYS A 28 2.27 0.67 10.29
N ALA A 29 3.50 0.17 10.34
CA ALA A 29 4.41 0.44 11.45
C ALA A 29 4.74 1.93 11.57
N LYS A 30 4.93 2.62 10.44
CA LYS A 30 5.14 4.07 10.40
C LYS A 30 3.92 4.84 10.92
N LEU A 31 2.72 4.47 10.51
CA LEU A 31 1.49 5.13 10.97
C LEU A 31 1.25 4.89 12.46
N ALA A 32 1.49 3.66 12.93
CA ALA A 32 1.43 3.33 14.35
C ALA A 32 2.43 4.16 15.17
N SER A 33 3.67 4.33 14.68
CA SER A 33 4.67 5.17 15.37
C SER A 33 4.32 6.66 15.40
N GLN A 34 3.46 7.12 14.48
CA GLN A 34 2.89 8.48 14.50
C GLN A 34 1.70 8.62 15.47
N GLY A 35 1.35 7.57 16.23
CA GLY A 35 0.25 7.57 17.20
C GLY A 35 -1.08 7.04 16.65
N LEU A 36 -1.12 6.56 15.40
CA LEU A 36 -2.32 5.99 14.79
C LEU A 36 -2.43 4.49 15.14
N THR A 37 -2.80 4.19 16.38
CA THR A 37 -2.91 2.82 16.92
C THR A 37 -3.82 1.89 16.11
N TRP A 38 -4.76 2.44 15.33
CA TRP A 38 -5.60 1.68 14.41
C TRP A 38 -4.80 0.81 13.42
N TYR A 39 -3.60 1.25 13.02
CA TYR A 39 -2.73 0.52 12.11
C TYR A 39 -1.95 -0.63 12.76
N GLU A 40 -1.99 -0.78 14.09
CA GLU A 40 -1.41 -1.93 14.78
C GLU A 40 -2.23 -3.22 14.57
N SER A 41 -3.52 -3.07 14.23
CA SER A 41 -4.44 -4.21 14.05
C SER A 41 -4.02 -5.12 12.90
N LYS A 42 -3.97 -6.44 13.16
CA LYS A 42 -3.63 -7.46 12.16
C LYS A 42 -4.66 -7.57 11.02
N GLY A 43 -5.91 -7.15 11.24
CA GLY A 43 -6.99 -7.24 10.26
C GLY A 43 -6.98 -6.14 9.19
N LEU A 44 -6.21 -5.07 9.38
CA LEU A 44 -6.16 -3.96 8.43
C LEU A 44 -5.13 -4.21 7.33
N GLY A 45 -5.59 -4.57 6.13
CA GLY A 45 -4.75 -4.85 4.95
C GLY A 45 -4.54 -3.67 4.00
N ARG A 46 -4.88 -2.44 4.43
CA ARG A 46 -4.82 -1.22 3.61
C ARG A 46 -4.09 -0.10 4.33
N VAL A 47 -3.37 0.73 3.57
CA VAL A 47 -2.64 1.90 4.05
C VAL A 47 -2.84 3.08 3.08
N PRO A 48 -2.70 4.34 3.54
CA PRO A 48 -2.69 5.49 2.65
C PRO A 48 -1.54 5.39 1.64
N LEU A 49 -1.80 5.78 0.39
CA LEU A 49 -0.79 5.83 -0.66
C LEU A 49 0.37 6.74 -0.29
N GLU A 50 0.07 7.91 0.30
CA GLU A 50 1.07 8.90 0.70
C GLU A 50 2.13 8.28 1.62
N THR A 51 1.73 7.41 2.55
CA THR A 51 2.68 6.70 3.44
C THR A 51 3.58 5.75 2.66
N VAL A 52 3.07 5.10 1.62
CA VAL A 52 3.85 4.20 0.76
C VAL A 52 4.82 4.99 -0.11
N GLU A 53 4.38 6.12 -0.67
CA GLU A 53 5.23 7.04 -1.44
C GLU A 53 6.37 7.60 -0.58
N GLU A 54 6.08 7.99 0.65
CA GLU A 54 7.10 8.44 1.61
C GLU A 54 8.11 7.34 1.97
N LEU A 55 7.71 6.07 1.99
CA LEU A 55 8.62 4.95 2.25
C LEU A 55 9.51 4.63 1.04
N LEU A 56 8.96 4.76 -0.17
CA LEU A 56 9.69 4.50 -1.41
C LEU A 56 10.52 5.69 -1.87
N GLY A 57 10.20 6.91 -1.39
CA GLY A 57 10.84 8.15 -1.83
C GLY A 57 10.44 8.58 -3.25
N VAL A 58 9.37 8.01 -3.79
CA VAL A 58 8.87 8.29 -5.15
C VAL A 58 7.36 8.51 -5.11
N LYS A 59 6.88 9.41 -5.98
CA LYS A 59 5.44 9.57 -6.22
C LYS A 59 4.96 8.51 -7.20
N ILE A 60 3.77 7.97 -6.94
CA ILE A 60 3.17 6.91 -7.75
C ILE A 60 1.90 7.43 -8.39
N ASP A 61 1.94 7.61 -9.70
CA ASP A 61 0.78 7.99 -10.49
C ASP A 61 -0.05 6.75 -10.83
N PHE A 62 -1.06 6.49 -10.01
CA PHE A 62 -1.97 5.35 -10.18
C PHE A 62 -2.99 5.50 -11.34
N GLU A 63 -2.89 6.53 -12.17
CA GLU A 63 -3.83 6.80 -13.26
C GLU A 63 -3.69 5.82 -14.43
N ASN A 64 -2.59 5.07 -14.52
CA ASN A 64 -2.29 4.17 -15.65
C ASN A 64 -2.27 2.68 -15.30
N VAL A 65 -2.70 2.30 -14.09
CA VAL A 65 -2.82 0.89 -13.74
C VAL A 65 -4.15 0.40 -14.30
N GLU A 66 -4.15 0.01 -15.57
CA GLU A 66 -5.28 -0.70 -16.18
C GLU A 66 -5.64 -1.87 -15.26
N ASP A 67 -6.91 -1.94 -14.85
CA ASP A 67 -7.45 -3.13 -14.21
C ASP A 67 -7.38 -4.26 -15.24
N THR A 68 -6.26 -4.98 -15.29
CA THR A 68 -6.21 -6.28 -15.94
C THR A 68 -7.14 -7.19 -15.13
N GLN A 69 -8.41 -7.22 -15.54
CA GLN A 69 -9.39 -8.19 -15.12
C GLN A 69 -8.90 -9.53 -15.68
N ASP A 70 -8.12 -10.26 -14.88
CA ASP A 70 -7.92 -11.69 -15.06
C ASP A 70 -9.30 -12.37 -14.91
N TYR A 71 -10.00 -12.49 -16.04
CA TYR A 71 -11.09 -13.44 -16.20
C TYR A 71 -10.46 -14.81 -16.43
N ALA A 72 -10.42 -15.61 -15.37
CA ALA A 72 -10.19 -17.05 -15.44
C ALA A 72 -11.40 -17.76 -14.81
#